data_AF-A0A068Z5P9-F1
#
_entry.id   AF-A0A068Z5P9-F1
#
_cell.length_a   1.000
_cell.length_b   1.000
_cell.length_c   1.000
_cell.angle_alpha   90.00
_cell.angle_beta   90.00
_cell.angle_gamma   90.00
#
_symmetry.space_group_name_H-M   'P 1'
#
loop_
_entity.id
_entity.type
_entity.pdbx_description
1 polymer ?
#
loop_
_entity_poly.entity_id
_entity_poly.type
_entity_poly.pdbx_seq_one_letter_code
_entity_poly.pdbx_strand_id
1 'polypeptide(L)'
;MKEKNDAPTSIPDMHWIILSGNEQDFDNAPEWAKRLVCIQGQTYWWDGSCTWRDTRLKSGYESHDFGLPDEGYIVAERRWVRAF
;
A
#
# COMPACT_ATOMS: atom_id res chain seq x y z
N MET A 1 -23.27 -38.90 -15.99
CA MET A 1 -23.20 -38.01 -14.81
C MET A 1 -22.08 -37.00 -15.08
N LYS A 2 -22.41 -35.71 -15.20
CA LYS A 2 -21.39 -34.65 -15.28
C LYS A 2 -21.01 -34.31 -13.83
N GLU A 3 -19.84 -34.76 -13.41
CA GLU A 3 -19.22 -34.30 -12.17
C GLU A 3 -18.97 -32.80 -12.34
N LYS A 4 -19.68 -31.99 -11.55
CA LYS A 4 -19.37 -30.57 -11.43
C LYS A 4 -18.09 -30.51 -10.62
N ASN A 5 -16.98 -30.20 -11.28
CA ASN A 5 -15.76 -29.80 -10.59
C ASN A 5 -16.06 -28.43 -9.97
N ASP A 6 -16.61 -28.44 -8.75
CA ASP A 6 -16.60 -27.26 -7.89
C ASP A 6 -15.13 -26.93 -7.64
N ALA A 7 -14.65 -25.89 -8.33
CA ALA A 7 -13.36 -25.30 -8.04
C ALA A 7 -13.36 -24.92 -6.54
N PRO A 8 -12.25 -25.12 -5.81
CA PRO A 8 -12.18 -24.67 -4.43
C PRO A 8 -12.50 -23.18 -4.40
N THR A 9 -13.58 -22.81 -3.70
CA THR A 9 -14.02 -21.44 -3.46
C THR A 9 -12.80 -20.60 -3.10
N SER A 10 -12.44 -19.70 -4.01
CA SER A 10 -11.27 -18.85 -3.88
C SER A 10 -11.45 -17.91 -2.69
N ILE A 11 -10.93 -18.26 -1.51
CA ILE A 11 -10.72 -17.28 -0.46
C ILE A 11 -9.34 -16.67 -0.72
N PRO A 12 -9.32 -15.41 -1.16
CA PRO A 12 -8.78 -14.42 -0.24
C PRO A 12 -9.85 -13.37 -0.02
N ASP A 13 -10.50 -13.43 1.15
CA ASP A 13 -11.29 -12.33 1.70
C ASP A 13 -10.41 -11.12 2.08
N MET A 14 -9.25 -10.96 1.44
CA MET A 14 -8.31 -9.89 1.76
C MET A 14 -8.69 -8.63 1.01
N HIS A 15 -8.81 -7.52 1.74
CA HIS A 15 -9.09 -6.22 1.17
C HIS A 15 -8.31 -5.11 1.89
N TRP A 16 -8.16 -3.97 1.23
CA TRP A 16 -7.57 -2.78 1.83
C TRP A 16 -8.63 -2.10 2.68
N ILE A 17 -8.29 -1.78 3.93
CA ILE A 17 -9.02 -0.80 4.73
C ILE A 17 -8.16 0.45 4.89
N ILE A 18 -8.79 1.63 4.77
CA ILE A 18 -8.15 2.91 5.04
C ILE A 18 -8.15 3.14 6.56
N LEU A 19 -6.98 3.35 7.13
CA LEU A 19 -6.79 3.68 8.55
C LEU A 19 -6.75 5.20 8.76
N SER A 20 -6.21 5.95 7.80
CA SER A 20 -6.19 7.43 7.77
C SER A 20 -6.12 7.95 6.33
N GLY A 21 -6.57 9.18 6.12
CA GLY A 21 -6.73 9.76 4.79
C GLY A 21 -8.00 9.27 4.09
N ASN A 22 -7.95 9.17 2.77
CA ASN A 22 -9.05 8.73 1.92
C ASN A 22 -8.55 7.73 0.85
N GLU A 23 -9.47 7.10 0.12
CA GLU A 23 -9.11 6.12 -0.92
C GLU A 23 -8.31 6.74 -2.08
N GLN A 24 -8.60 8.00 -2.43
CA GLN A 24 -7.96 8.73 -3.55
C GLN A 24 -6.49 9.05 -3.24
N ASP A 25 -6.13 9.13 -1.96
CA ASP A 25 -4.73 9.25 -1.52
C ASP A 25 -3.89 8.03 -1.93
N PHE A 26 -4.51 6.93 -2.35
CA PHE A 26 -3.84 5.74 -2.88
C PHE A 26 -4.09 5.51 -4.37
N ASP A 27 -4.58 6.52 -5.10
CA ASP A 27 -4.71 6.44 -6.55
C ASP A 27 -3.33 6.25 -7.19
N ASN A 28 -3.20 5.21 -8.01
CA ASN A 28 -1.93 4.78 -8.64
C ASN A 28 -0.86 4.28 -7.63
N ALA A 29 -1.22 4.06 -6.37
CA ALA A 29 -0.33 3.46 -5.40
C ALA A 29 0.00 2.02 -5.83
N PRO A 30 1.27 1.59 -5.73
CA PRO A 30 1.62 0.18 -5.87
C PRO A 30 0.84 -0.68 -4.88
N GLU A 31 0.51 -1.93 -5.23
CA GLU A 31 -0.24 -2.83 -4.34
C GLU A 31 0.46 -3.03 -2.99
N TRP A 32 1.78 -3.01 -2.94
CA TRP A 32 2.53 -3.14 -1.69
C TRP A 32 2.52 -1.90 -0.81
N ALA A 33 2.14 -0.73 -1.34
CA ALA A 33 2.18 0.53 -0.62
C ALA A 33 1.12 0.54 0.48
N LYS A 34 1.56 0.73 1.72
CA LYS A 34 0.68 0.79 2.90
C LYS A 34 0.48 2.23 3.37
N ARG A 35 1.43 3.11 3.07
CA ARG A 35 1.43 4.51 3.51
C ARG A 35 1.76 5.43 2.36
N LEU A 36 1.10 6.58 2.34
CA LEU A 36 1.56 7.78 1.64
C LEU A 36 2.24 8.66 2.67
N VAL A 37 3.48 9.05 2.42
CA VAL A 37 4.29 9.86 3.35
C VAL A 37 4.77 11.11 2.63
N CYS A 38 4.77 12.24 3.33
CA CYS A 38 5.39 13.47 2.88
C CYS A 38 6.71 13.69 3.61
N ILE A 39 7.80 13.83 2.86
CA ILE A 39 9.14 14.11 3.37
C ILE A 39 9.63 15.36 2.64
N GLN A 40 9.91 16.43 3.39
CA GLN A 40 10.42 17.69 2.83
C GLN A 40 9.58 18.23 1.64
N GLY A 41 8.25 18.06 1.70
CA GLY A 41 7.32 18.50 0.65
C GLY A 41 7.20 17.58 -0.56
N GLN A 42 7.93 16.45 -0.57
CA GLN A 42 7.85 15.41 -1.59
C GLN A 42 7.07 14.20 -1.06
N THR A 43 6.22 13.61 -1.91
CA THR A 43 5.38 12.47 -1.52
C THR A 43 5.94 11.13 -2.00
N TYR A 44 5.88 10.14 -1.12
CA TYR A 44 6.41 8.79 -1.35
C TYR A 44 5.39 7.72 -0.94
N TRP A 45 5.32 6.66 -1.74
CA TRP A 45 4.72 5.39 -1.35
C TRP A 45 5.68 4.63 -0.46
N TRP A 46 5.20 4.16 0.69
CA TRP A 46 5.97 3.40 1.66
C TRP A 46 5.27 2.10 2.05
N ASP A 47 6.03 1.02 2.16
CA ASP A 47 5.54 -0.29 2.62
C ASP A 47 5.37 -0.38 4.16
N GLY A 48 5.74 0.68 4.87
CA GLY A 48 5.77 0.74 6.33
C GLY A 48 7.05 0.17 6.96
N SER A 49 8.06 -0.18 6.15
CA SER A 49 9.36 -0.70 6.57
C SER A 49 10.49 -0.01 5.80
N CYS A 50 11.02 -0.58 4.72
CA CYS A 50 12.22 -0.08 4.03
C CYS A 50 12.00 0.27 2.54
N THR A 51 10.84 -0.07 1.98
CA THR A 51 10.60 0.11 0.54
C THR A 51 9.91 1.44 0.29
N TRP A 52 10.59 2.31 -0.46
CA TRP A 52 10.06 3.61 -0.84
C TRP A 52 9.98 3.76 -2.36
N ARG A 53 9.01 4.56 -2.80
CA ARG A 53 8.91 5.02 -4.18
C ARG A 53 8.36 6.43 -4.23
N ASP A 54 9.08 7.34 -4.87
CA ASP A 54 8.53 8.67 -5.18
C ASP A 54 7.26 8.53 -6.00
N THR A 55 6.17 9.17 -5.56
CA THR A 55 4.88 9.12 -6.24
C THR A 55 4.89 9.67 -7.68
N ARG A 56 5.89 10.49 -8.03
CA ARG A 56 6.09 11.04 -9.39
C ARG A 56 6.73 10.03 -10.35
N LEU A 57 7.37 8.98 -9.85
CA LEU A 57 8.05 7.99 -10.67
C LEU A 57 7.09 6.86 -11.07
N LYS A 58 6.93 6.64 -12.38
CA LYS A 58 6.14 5.53 -12.93
C LYS A 58 6.82 4.16 -12.72
N SER A 59 8.14 4.13 -12.57
CA SER A 59 8.93 2.93 -12.32
C SER A 59 10.21 3.29 -11.57
N GLY A 60 10.63 2.42 -10.67
CA GLY A 60 11.80 2.63 -9.81
C GLY A 60 11.48 2.26 -8.37
N TYR A 61 12.45 1.67 -7.69
CA TYR A 61 12.43 1.47 -6.24
C TYR A 61 13.63 2.22 -5.70
N GLU A 62 13.42 3.05 -4.70
CA GLU A 62 14.52 3.60 -3.91
C GLU A 62 14.45 2.92 -2.55
N SER A 63 15.32 1.93 -2.35
CA SER A 63 15.55 1.36 -1.02
C SER A 63 16.38 2.38 -0.26
N HIS A 64 15.73 3.17 0.58
CA HIS A 64 16.41 4.11 1.45
C HIS A 64 16.17 3.71 2.90
N ASP A 65 17.25 3.60 3.67
CA ASP A 65 17.22 3.34 5.11
C ASP A 65 16.91 4.62 5.90
N PHE A 66 16.01 5.45 5.36
CA PHE A 66 15.39 6.48 6.16
C PHE A 66 14.40 5.75 7.07
N GLY A 67 14.83 5.42 8.29
CA GLY A 67 13.89 5.51 9.42
C GLY A 67 13.15 6.85 9.25
N LEU A 68 11.81 6.84 9.32
CA LEU A 68 10.95 8.01 9.06
C LEU A 68 11.74 9.27 9.38
N PRO A 69 12.12 10.10 8.39
CA PRO A 69 12.95 11.26 8.71
C PRO A 69 12.21 12.04 9.80
N ASP A 70 12.93 12.57 10.79
CA ASP A 70 12.30 13.33 11.88
C ASP A 70 11.39 14.46 11.36
N GLU A 71 11.54 14.83 10.08
CA GLU A 71 10.79 15.84 9.34
C GLU A 71 9.65 15.29 8.44
N GLY A 72 9.42 13.98 8.40
CA GLY A 72 8.41 13.33 7.60
C GLY A 72 7.10 13.07 8.37
N TYR A 73 5.96 13.13 7.67
CA TYR A 73 4.67 12.78 8.25
C TYR A 73 3.85 11.86 7.34
N ILE A 74 3.02 11.01 7.95
CA ILE A 74 2.08 10.14 7.25
C ILE A 74 0.91 10.99 6.75
N VAL A 75 0.67 10.96 5.45
CA VAL A 75 -0.47 11.61 4.79
C VAL A 75 -1.69 10.69 4.84
N ALA A 76 -1.50 9.41 4.50
CA ALA A 76 -2.54 8.40 4.50
C ALA A 76 -1.97 7.02 4.83
N GLU A 77 -2.78 6.16 5.43
CA GLU A 77 -2.41 4.79 5.80
C GLU A 77 -3.53 3.80 5.48
N ARG A 78 -3.16 2.64 4.94
CA ARG A 78 -4.05 1.51 4.68
C ARG A 78 -3.45 0.19 5.15
N ARG A 79 -4.32 -0.79 5.44
CA ARG A 79 -3.93 -2.13 5.88
C ARG A 79 -4.63 -3.20 5.06
N TRP A 80 -3.89 -4.26 4.70
CA TRP A 80 -4.45 -5.45 4.09
C TRP A 80 -5.01 -6.34 5.20
N VAL A 81 -6.32 -6.56 5.20
CA VAL A 81 -7.02 -7.32 6.24
C VAL A 81 -7.83 -8.44 5.63
N ARG A 82 -7.96 -9.54 6.36
CA ARG A 82 -8.86 -10.64 6.01
C ARG A 82 -10.27 -10.29 6.47
N ALA A 83 -11.27 -10.45 5.60
CA ALA A 83 -12.66 -10.45 6.01
C ALA A 83 -12.93 -11.72 6.83
N PHE A 84 -13.71 -11.53 7.89
CA PHE A 84 -14.02 -12.56 8.88
C PHE A 84 -15.34 -13.26 8.54
#